data_AF-A0A534YDF9-F1
#
_entry.id   AF-A0A534YDF9-F1
#
_cell.length_a   1.000
_cell.length_b   1.000
_cell.length_c   1.000
_cell.angle_alpha   90.00
_cell.angle_beta   90.00
_cell.angle_gamma   90.00
#
_symmetry.space_group_name_H-M   'P 1'
#
loop_
_entity.id
_entity.type
_entity.pdbx_description
1 polymer ?
#
loop_
_entity_poly.entity_id
_entity_poly.type
_entity_poly.pdbx_seq_one_letter_code
_entity_poly.pdbx_strand_id
1 'polypeptide(L)'
;MVSKREPKNHDSVTARYVVKGRAFETRSSFVAEPNPAKRELRVGDPVVVIYLPADPSIATLGSPEALIPNEAFSIALAMLVMPTLVLVFGRLKRSRTREKN
;
A
#
# COMPACT_ATOMS: atom_id res chain seq x y z
N MET A 1 -1.20 19.29 4.55
CA MET A 1 0.21 19.73 4.44
C MET A 1 1.13 18.66 5.02
N VAL A 2 2.35 18.54 4.51
CA VAL A 2 3.36 17.63 5.07
C VAL A 2 3.77 18.11 6.46
N SER A 3 3.64 17.28 7.48
CA SER A 3 4.03 17.57 8.86
C SER A 3 5.37 16.95 9.24
N LYS A 4 5.75 15.82 8.62
CA LYS A 4 7.00 15.12 8.93
C LYS A 4 7.52 14.33 7.73
N ARG A 5 8.83 14.18 7.65
CA ARG A 5 9.52 13.28 6.72
C ARG A 5 10.46 12.36 7.51
N GLU A 6 10.35 11.05 7.28
CA GLU A 6 11.10 10.02 7.98
C GLU A 6 11.90 9.15 7.00
N PRO A 7 12.99 9.68 6.41
CA PRO A 7 13.76 8.96 5.39
C PRO A 7 14.38 7.66 5.90
N LYS A 8 14.70 7.59 7.20
CA LYS A 8 15.27 6.41 7.85
C LYS A 8 14.24 5.34 8.22
N ASN A 9 12.95 5.63 8.11
CA ASN A 9 11.87 4.74 8.54
C ASN A 9 10.87 4.51 7.40
N HIS A 10 11.15 3.50 6.58
CA HIS A 10 10.44 3.18 5.34
C HIS A 10 10.26 4.36 4.38
N ASP A 11 11.16 5.35 4.46
CA ASP A 11 11.10 6.62 3.70
C ASP A 11 9.69 7.20 3.65
N SER A 12 9.10 7.41 4.83
CA SER A 12 7.69 7.78 4.97
C SER A 12 7.47 9.28 5.10
N VAL A 13 6.33 9.73 4.62
CA VAL A 13 5.85 11.11 4.72
C VAL A 13 4.58 11.12 5.55
N THR A 14 4.51 12.04 6.51
CA THR A 14 3.30 12.29 7.30
C THR A 14 2.68 13.59 6.83
N ALA A 15 1.37 13.58 6.61
CA ALA A 15 0.59 14.78 6.32
C ALA A 15 -0.51 15.00 7.35
N ARG A 16 -0.74 16.28 7.68
CA ARG A 16 -1.86 16.76 8.49
C ARG A 16 -2.93 17.38 7.59
N TYR A 17 -4.19 17.09 7.90
CA TYR A 17 -5.37 17.62 7.24
C TYR A 17 -6.51 17.79 8.23
N VAL A 18 -7.52 18.59 7.87
CA VAL A 18 -8.66 18.90 8.74
C VAL A 18 -9.95 18.53 8.02
N VAL A 19 -10.82 17.77 8.69
CA VAL A 19 -12.14 17.37 8.20
C VAL A 19 -13.16 17.75 9.25
N LYS A 20 -14.15 18.57 8.89
CA LYS A 20 -15.22 19.05 9.80
C LYS A 20 -14.66 19.64 11.11
N GLY A 21 -13.56 20.40 11.04
CA GLY A 21 -12.93 21.03 12.20
C GLY A 21 -12.04 20.12 13.06
N ARG A 22 -11.95 18.82 12.76
CA ARG A 22 -11.05 17.87 13.46
C ARG A 22 -9.80 17.62 12.65
N ALA A 23 -8.64 17.66 13.31
CA ALA A 23 -7.36 17.35 12.70
C ALA A 23 -7.14 15.83 12.62
N PHE A 24 -6.60 15.39 11.49
CA PHE A 24 -6.20 14.01 11.20
C PHE A 24 -4.78 13.98 10.66
N GLU A 25 -4.14 12.84 10.81
CA GLU A 25 -2.83 12.55 10.23
C GLU A 25 -2.91 11.29 9.38
N THR A 26 -2.18 11.29 8.26
CA THR A 26 -1.90 10.07 7.51
C THR A 26 -0.40 9.98 7.28
N ARG A 27 0.11 8.75 7.36
CA ARG A 27 1.51 8.44 7.13
C ARG A 27 1.57 7.40 6.02
N SER A 28 2.39 7.67 5.00
CA SER A 28 2.57 6.74 3.90
C SER A 28 4.01 6.71 3.42
N SER A 29 4.47 5.52 3.05
CA SER A 29 5.73 5.32 2.32
C SER A 29 5.59 5.56 0.82
N PHE A 30 4.35 5.64 0.34
CA PHE A 30 4.01 5.84 -1.06
C PHE A 30 3.25 7.15 -1.21
N VAL A 31 3.66 7.94 -2.18
CA VAL A 31 2.96 9.16 -2.57
C VAL A 31 2.67 9.02 -4.05
N ALA A 32 1.40 9.15 -4.39
CA ALA A 32 0.90 9.05 -5.74
C ALA A 32 0.42 10.41 -6.26
N GLU A 33 0.19 10.47 -7.57
CA GLU A 33 -0.44 11.62 -8.21
C GLU A 33 -1.78 11.99 -7.53
N PRO A 34 -2.13 13.28 -7.46
CA PRO A 34 -1.48 14.42 -8.13
C PRO A 34 -0.34 15.05 -7.31
N ASN A 35 0.14 14.41 -6.25
CA ASN A 35 1.22 14.96 -5.45
C ASN A 35 2.57 14.87 -6.19
N PRO A 36 3.50 15.80 -5.93
CA PRO A 36 4.88 15.68 -6.37
C PRO A 36 5.51 14.36 -5.91
N ALA A 37 6.57 13.95 -6.61
CA ALA A 37 7.31 12.76 -6.23
C ALA A 37 7.77 12.88 -4.77
N LYS A 38 7.66 11.78 -4.01
CA LYS A 38 7.98 11.74 -2.58
C LYS A 38 9.33 12.37 -2.22
N ARG A 39 10.32 12.23 -3.10
CA ARG A 39 11.66 12.78 -2.92
C ARG A 39 11.71 14.32 -2.89
N GLU A 40 10.80 14.97 -3.60
CA GLU A 40 10.69 16.42 -3.74
C GLU A 40 9.91 17.06 -2.59
N LEU A 41 9.08 16.29 -1.88
CA LEU A 41 8.27 16.78 -0.77
C LEU A 41 9.10 17.19 0.45
N ARG A 42 8.77 18.35 1.00
CA ARG A 42 9.35 18.95 2.21
C ARG A 42 8.25 19.20 3.25
N VAL A 43 8.68 19.35 4.51
CA VAL A 43 7.76 19.73 5.59
C VAL A 43 7.19 21.12 5.29
N GLY A 44 5.87 21.25 5.44
CA GLY A 44 5.12 22.45 5.09
C GLY A 44 4.45 22.40 3.72
N ASP A 45 4.89 21.52 2.82
CA ASP A 45 4.35 21.48 1.46
C ASP A 45 2.85 21.13 1.45
N PRO A 46 2.04 21.80 0.60
CA PRO A 46 0.67 21.39 0.37
C PRO A 46 0.67 20.04 -0.37
N VAL A 47 -0.20 19.15 0.08
CA VAL A 47 -0.39 17.82 -0.51
C VAL A 47 -1.87 17.49 -0.52
N VAL A 48 -2.28 16.80 -1.57
CA VAL A 48 -3.61 16.23 -1.74
C VAL A 48 -3.69 14.94 -0.92
N VAL A 49 -4.60 14.94 0.03
CA VAL A 49 -4.95 13.78 0.86
C VAL A 49 -6.34 13.31 0.43
N ILE A 50 -6.46 12.04 0.07
CA ILE A 50 -7.75 11.41 -0.22
C ILE A 50 -8.11 10.55 0.99
N TYR A 51 -9.25 10.80 1.59
CA TYR A 51 -9.72 10.10 2.79
C TYR A 51 -11.05 9.39 2.51
N LEU A 52 -11.33 8.35 3.29
CA LEU A 52 -12.63 7.67 3.26
C LEU A 52 -13.68 8.56 3.95
N PRO A 53 -14.77 8.98 3.27
CA PRO A 53 -15.76 9.87 3.89
C PRO A 53 -16.46 9.28 5.12
N ALA A 54 -16.59 7.95 5.16
CA ALA A 54 -17.17 7.22 6.29
C ALA A 54 -16.24 7.18 7.52
N ASP A 55 -14.92 7.20 7.30
CA ASP A 55 -13.91 7.23 8.36
C ASP A 55 -12.70 8.05 7.91
N PRO A 56 -12.65 9.35 8.26
CA PRO A 56 -11.55 10.23 7.88
C PRO A 56 -10.20 9.88 8.52
N SER A 57 -10.10 8.86 9.38
CA SER A 57 -8.79 8.36 9.83
C SER A 57 -8.10 7.49 8.77
N ILE A 58 -8.86 6.96 7.82
CA ILE A 58 -8.36 6.16 6.69
C ILE A 58 -8.11 7.10 5.51
N ALA A 59 -6.85 7.33 5.17
CA ALA A 59 -6.48 8.23 4.08
C ALA A 59 -5.15 7.88 3.41
N THR A 60 -5.04 8.28 2.15
CA THR A 60 -3.86 8.09 1.30
C THR A 60 -3.29 9.42 0.82
N LEU A 61 -1.99 9.42 0.51
CA LEU A 61 -1.30 10.55 -0.11
C LEU A 61 -1.35 10.39 -1.64
N GLY A 62 -2.41 10.92 -2.25
CA GLY A 62 -2.69 10.77 -3.69
C GLY A 62 -3.74 9.70 -3.99
N SER A 63 -3.98 9.49 -5.30
CA SER A 63 -5.00 8.58 -5.83
C SER A 63 -4.72 7.12 -5.42
N PRO A 64 -5.71 6.42 -4.83
CA PRO A 64 -5.60 5.00 -4.52
C PRO A 64 -5.25 4.14 -5.76
N GLU A 65 -5.82 4.46 -6.92
CA GLU A 65 -5.59 3.72 -8.17
C GLU A 65 -4.11 3.77 -8.59
N ALA A 66 -3.46 4.92 -8.39
CA ALA A 66 -2.05 5.10 -8.68
C ALA A 66 -1.11 4.46 -7.63
N LEU A 67 -1.63 4.08 -6.46
CA LEU A 67 -0.87 3.37 -5.43
C LEU A 67 -0.82 1.85 -5.66
N ILE A 68 -1.70 1.30 -6.51
CA ILE A 68 -1.80 -0.14 -6.77
C ILE A 68 -1.66 -0.45 -8.27
N PRO A 69 -0.61 0.06 -8.95
CA PRO A 69 -0.50 -0.04 -10.41
C PRO A 69 -0.39 -1.49 -10.93
N ASN A 70 0.04 -2.41 -10.06
CA ASN A 70 0.39 -3.77 -10.44
C ASN A 70 -0.68 -4.80 -10.09
N GLU A 71 -1.81 -4.39 -9.50
CA GLU A 71 -2.79 -5.32 -8.94
C GLU A 71 -3.30 -6.31 -9.99
N ALA A 72 -3.71 -5.82 -11.15
CA ALA A 72 -4.22 -6.64 -12.23
C ALA A 72 -3.19 -7.68 -12.72
N PHE A 73 -1.93 -7.27 -12.88
CA PHE A 73 -0.85 -8.15 -13.32
C PHE A 73 -0.52 -9.21 -12.25
N SER A 74 -0.40 -8.79 -10.99
CA SER A 74 -0.13 -9.70 -9.88
C SER A 74 -1.26 -10.71 -9.67
N ILE A 75 -2.52 -10.30 -9.80
CA ILE A 75 -3.68 -11.18 -9.76
C ILE A 75 -3.63 -12.20 -10.91
N ALA A 76 -3.40 -11.75 -12.14
CA ALA A 76 -3.31 -12.63 -13.30
C ALA A 76 -2.17 -13.67 -13.15
N LEU A 77 -1.01 -13.24 -12.67
CA LEU A 77 0.12 -14.13 -12.41
C LEU A 77 -0.21 -15.15 -11.30
N ALA A 78 -0.87 -14.72 -10.22
CA ALA A 78 -1.29 -15.62 -9.15
C ALA A 78 -2.29 -16.67 -9.66
N MET A 79 -3.27 -16.27 -10.48
CA MET A 79 -4.22 -17.19 -11.10
C MET A 79 -3.54 -18.26 -11.98
N LEU A 80 -2.45 -17.89 -12.68
CA LEU A 80 -1.69 -18.82 -13.51
C LEU A 80 -0.81 -19.77 -12.69
N VAL A 81 -0.12 -19.27 -11.67
CA VAL A 81 0.94 -20.01 -10.97
C VAL A 81 0.40 -20.83 -9.81
N MET A 82 -0.58 -20.33 -9.05
CA MET A 82 -1.07 -20.98 -7.83
C MET A 82 -1.64 -22.39 -8.05
N PRO A 83 -2.44 -22.68 -9.11
CA PRO A 83 -2.95 -24.04 -9.33
C PRO A 83 -1.83 -25.08 -9.47
N THR A 84 -0.76 -24.71 -10.19
CA THR A 84 0.41 -25.58 -10.39
C THR A 84 1.14 -25.84 -9.08
N LEU A 85 1.35 -24.80 -8.25
CA LEU A 85 1.97 -24.95 -6.94
C LEU A 85 1.13 -25.86 -6.03
N VAL A 86 -0.20 -25.68 -6.00
CA VAL A 86 -1.11 -26.52 -5.22
C VAL A 86 -0.99 -27.99 -5.62
N LEU A 87 -0.92 -28.29 -6.92
CA LEU A 87 -0.77 -29.67 -7.40
C LEU A 87 0.60 -30.26 -7.03
N VAL A 88 1.69 -29.52 -7.25
CA VAL A 88 3.05 -30.00 -6.96
C VAL A 88 3.25 -30.25 -5.47
N PHE A 89 2.93 -29.28 -4.63
CA PHE A 89 3.07 -29.42 -3.17
C PHE A 89 2.07 -30.41 -2.58
N GLY A 90 0.86 -30.48 -3.13
CA GLY A 90 -0.13 -31.50 -2.78
C GLY A 90 0.38 -32.91 -3.04
N ARG A 91 1.05 -33.13 -4.18
CA ARG A 91 1.66 -34.43 -4.52
C ARG A 91 2.87 -34.76 -3.65
N LEU A 92 3.76 -33.80 -3.40
CA LEU A 92 4.92 -33.99 -2.53
C LEU A 92 4.52 -34.34 -1.08
N LYS A 93 3.48 -33.68 -0.56
CA LYS A 93 2.93 -34.00 0.78
C LYS A 93 2.37 -35.43 0.83
N ARG A 94 1.66 -35.85 -0.23
CA ARG A 94 1.12 -37.22 -0.34
C ARG A 94 2.24 -38.27 -0.43
N SER A 95 3.29 -37.99 -1.21
CA SER A 95 4.46 -38.88 -1.35
C SER A 95 5.16 -39.10 -0.01
N ARG A 96 5.45 -38.02 0.74
CA ARG A 96 6.10 -38.11 2.05
C ARG A 96 5.26 -38.79 3.12
N THR A 97 3.93 -38.76 3.00
CA THR A 97 3.03 -39.46 3.93
C THR A 97 2.99 -40.96 3.64
N ARG A 98 3.15 -41.35 2.37
CA ARG A 98 3.17 -42.75 1.94
C ARG A 98 4.49 -43.47 2.21
N GLU A 99 5.60 -42.74 2.32
CA GLU A 99 6.92 -43.27 2.70
C GLU A 99 7.07 -43.52 4.21
N LYS A 100 6.18 -42.95 5.04
CA LYS A 100 6.18 -43.06 6.50
C LYS A 100 5.21 -44.09 7.08
N ASN A 101 4.39 -44.73 6.23
CA ASN A 101 3.48 -45.83 6.56
C ASN A 101 3.99 -47.13 5.95
#